data_AF-A0A433BLX1-F1
#
_entry.id   AF-A0A433BLX1-F1
#
_cell.length_a   1.000
_cell.length_b   1.000
_cell.length_c   1.000
_cell.angle_alpha   90.00
_cell.angle_beta   90.00
_cell.angle_gamma   90.00
#
_symmetry.space_group_name_H-M   'P 1'
#
loop_
_entity.id
_entity.type
_entity.pdbx_description
1 polymer ?
#
loop_
_entity_poly.entity_id
_entity_poly.type
_entity_poly.pdbx_seq_one_letter_code
_entity_poly.pdbx_strand_id
1 'polypeptide(L)'
;MLRQAASNGPLLASLPGISIIPPRVELAPSWSILSTGQADVDVVGDRDAIDWTEQDIVHLHWLLLKEVAELEDPATPLEEKLDTLGWIFTEREKDSVPFSFVNCLRVVGCSPLSPIAYCGLVDAEEIRLRIRRNVKAWLLATLERYPPWVQEAVMRNPEWVERHLAKNPQWINEQIRRYASEGDLFA
;
A
#
# COMPACT_ATOMS: atom_id res chain seq x y z
N MET A 1 -24.83 28.99 -34.74
CA MET A 1 -23.70 29.68 -34.08
C MET A 1 -23.53 29.02 -32.71
N LEU A 2 -22.76 27.93 -32.59
CA LEU A 2 -21.30 27.79 -32.42
C LEU A 2 -20.77 28.13 -31.01
N ARG A 3 -20.29 27.05 -30.34
CA ARG A 3 -19.26 26.95 -29.28
C ARG A 3 -19.71 27.32 -27.85
N GLN A 4 -19.31 26.62 -26.77
CA GLN A 4 -18.18 25.71 -26.59
C GLN A 4 -18.40 24.79 -25.37
N ALA A 5 -17.96 23.55 -25.48
CA ALA A 5 -17.82 22.59 -24.40
C ALA A 5 -16.67 22.99 -23.46
N ALA A 6 -16.91 22.91 -22.15
CA ALA A 6 -15.85 22.89 -21.14
C ALA A 6 -15.61 21.43 -20.74
N SER A 7 -14.60 20.85 -21.38
CA SER A 7 -13.92 19.65 -20.93
C SER A 7 -13.20 19.98 -19.62
N ASN A 8 -13.35 19.16 -18.58
CA ASN A 8 -12.39 19.13 -17.48
C ASN A 8 -11.96 17.67 -17.28
N GLY A 9 -10.88 17.32 -17.98
CA GLY A 9 -10.07 16.12 -17.74
C GLY A 9 -9.18 16.24 -16.49
N PRO A 10 -8.25 15.30 -16.29
CA PRO A 10 -8.11 14.55 -15.03
C PRO A 10 -7.07 15.13 -14.06
N LEU A 11 -7.31 14.94 -12.76
CA LEU A 11 -6.41 15.35 -11.66
C LEU A 11 -5.17 14.45 -11.47
N LEU A 12 -4.92 13.46 -12.34
CA LEU A 12 -3.91 12.42 -12.14
C LEU A 12 -2.78 12.39 -13.19
N ALA A 13 -2.62 13.45 -13.99
CA ALA A 13 -1.60 13.48 -15.04
C ALA A 13 -0.58 14.59 -14.79
N SER A 14 0.39 14.38 -13.89
CA SER A 14 1.77 14.87 -14.01
C SER A 14 2.55 14.49 -12.76
N LEU A 15 3.62 13.70 -12.89
CA LEU A 15 4.98 14.04 -12.47
C LEU A 15 5.95 12.87 -12.80
N PRO A 16 7.22 13.14 -13.15
CA PRO A 16 8.15 12.16 -13.69
C PRO A 16 8.98 11.44 -12.60
N GLY A 17 9.27 10.16 -12.89
CA GLY A 17 10.51 9.45 -12.58
C GLY A 17 11.14 9.66 -11.19
N ILE A 18 10.73 8.84 -10.22
CA ILE A 18 11.54 8.53 -9.05
C ILE A 18 11.63 7.01 -8.94
N SER A 19 12.83 6.48 -9.17
CA SER A 19 13.16 5.08 -8.91
C SER A 19 13.33 4.91 -7.40
N ILE A 20 12.47 4.13 -6.76
CA ILE A 20 12.58 3.78 -5.34
C ILE A 20 12.80 2.27 -5.25
N ILE A 21 13.98 1.89 -4.77
CA ILE A 21 14.32 0.52 -4.37
C ILE A 21 13.65 0.29 -3.00
N PRO A 22 12.85 -0.77 -2.79
CA PRO A 22 12.23 -0.99 -1.49
C PRO A 22 13.26 -1.52 -0.47
N PRO A 23 13.29 -1.01 0.77
CA PRO A 23 14.06 -1.64 1.84
C PRO A 23 13.30 -2.87 2.37
N ARG A 24 14.02 -3.98 2.46
CA ARG A 24 13.57 -5.25 3.02
C ARG A 24 13.31 -5.09 4.53
N VAL A 25 12.05 -5.23 4.95
CA VAL A 25 11.63 -5.18 6.35
C VAL A 25 11.98 -6.52 7.02
N GLU A 26 13.02 -6.54 7.86
CA GLU A 26 13.25 -7.62 8.83
C GLU A 26 12.49 -7.30 10.12
N LEU A 27 11.64 -8.26 10.51
CA LEU A 27 10.74 -8.21 11.66
C LEU A 27 11.51 -7.92 12.97
N ALA A 28 11.24 -6.77 13.60
CA ALA A 28 11.65 -6.49 14.97
C ALA A 28 10.55 -6.89 15.98
N PRO A 29 10.90 -7.44 17.17
CA PRO A 29 9.93 -7.84 18.17
C PRO A 29 9.53 -6.69 19.11
N SER A 30 8.22 -6.62 19.38
CA SER A 30 7.55 -6.22 20.65
C SER A 30 8.20 -5.13 21.50
N TRP A 31 7.66 -3.90 21.42
CA TRP A 31 7.92 -2.84 22.39
C TRP A 31 6.96 -2.95 23.58
N SER A 32 7.49 -3.28 24.76
CA SER A 32 6.82 -3.07 26.04
C SER A 32 7.49 -1.89 26.74
N ILE A 33 6.74 -0.84 27.01
CA ILE A 33 7.23 0.41 27.59
C ILE A 33 7.00 0.44 29.11
N LEU A 34 8.06 0.89 29.82
CA LEU A 34 8.20 1.37 31.20
C LEU A 34 8.43 0.36 32.35
N SER A 35 9.61 0.46 32.97
CA SER A 35 9.72 1.02 34.34
C SER A 35 11.15 1.46 34.67
N THR A 36 11.24 2.60 35.35
CA THR A 36 12.42 3.34 35.83
C THR A 36 13.31 2.50 36.77
N GLY A 37 14.63 2.55 36.54
CA GLY A 37 15.62 1.99 37.46
C GLY A 37 17.04 2.17 36.93
N GLN A 38 17.78 3.09 37.54
CA GLN A 38 19.14 3.50 37.21
C GLN A 38 20.13 2.31 37.22
N ALA A 39 20.75 2.03 36.07
CA ALA A 39 21.99 1.27 35.96
C ALA A 39 22.79 1.83 34.77
N ASP A 40 24.01 2.21 35.08
CA ASP A 40 25.05 2.66 34.16
C ASP A 40 25.34 1.53 33.16
N VAL A 41 24.88 1.69 31.92
CA VAL A 41 25.23 0.79 30.82
C VAL A 41 25.77 1.66 29.71
N ASP A 42 27.09 1.58 29.51
CA ASP A 42 27.79 2.10 28.34
C ASP A 42 27.06 1.61 27.07
N VAL A 43 26.25 2.50 26.48
CA VAL A 43 25.59 2.26 25.19
C VAL A 43 26.68 2.34 24.14
N VAL A 44 27.19 1.17 23.75
CA VAL A 44 28.03 0.99 22.58
C VAL A 44 27.26 1.48 21.36
N GLY A 45 27.58 2.70 20.93
CA GLY A 45 27.34 3.27 19.61
C GLY A 45 25.94 3.06 19.06
N ASP A 46 25.02 3.95 19.42
CA ASP A 46 23.82 4.22 18.65
C ASP A 46 24.26 4.55 17.21
N ARG A 47 24.17 3.56 16.32
CA ARG A 47 24.44 3.77 14.90
C ARG A 47 23.26 4.55 14.35
N ASP A 48 23.41 5.86 14.37
CA ASP A 48 22.57 6.85 13.70
C ASP A 48 21.07 6.66 13.97
N ALA A 49 20.61 6.97 15.20
CA ALA A 49 19.19 7.19 15.41
C ALA A 49 18.70 8.24 14.41
N ILE A 50 17.81 7.81 13.51
CA ILE A 50 17.23 8.68 12.49
C ILE A 50 16.32 9.68 13.20
N ASP A 51 16.73 10.96 13.20
CA ASP A 51 15.89 12.06 13.68
C ASP A 51 14.74 12.30 12.68
N TRP A 52 13.58 11.70 12.97
CA TRP A 52 12.36 11.91 12.19
C TRP A 52 11.77 13.29 12.48
N THR A 53 11.62 14.12 11.44
CA THR A 53 10.91 15.40 11.59
C THR A 53 9.39 15.19 11.53
N GLU A 54 8.62 16.15 12.04
CA GLU A 54 7.15 16.16 11.89
C GLU A 54 6.74 16.10 10.42
N GLN A 55 7.49 16.80 9.56
CA GLN A 55 7.27 16.77 8.11
C GLN A 55 7.47 15.37 7.53
N ASP A 56 8.49 14.63 7.98
CA ASP A 56 8.73 13.26 7.53
C ASP A 56 7.60 12.31 7.96
N ILE A 57 7.09 12.48 9.18
CA ILE A 57 5.96 11.69 9.69
C ILE A 57 4.70 11.97 8.86
N VAL A 58 4.38 13.24 8.58
CA VAL A 58 3.24 13.61 7.73
C VAL A 58 3.43 13.06 6.31
N HIS A 59 4.65 13.14 5.78
CA HIS A 59 4.98 12.61 4.47
C HIS A 59 4.79 11.10 4.40
N LEU A 60 5.17 10.37 5.44
CA LEU A 60 4.97 8.92 5.51
C LEU A 60 3.48 8.54 5.51
N HIS A 61 2.62 9.28 6.24
CA HIS A 61 1.17 9.08 6.15
C HIS A 61 0.64 9.33 4.73
N TRP A 62 1.20 10.31 4.01
CA TRP A 62 0.84 10.58 2.62
C TRP A 62 1.30 9.48 1.67
N LEU A 63 2.51 8.96 1.84
CA LEU A 63 3.03 7.85 1.02
C LEU A 63 2.13 6.61 1.10
N LEU A 64 1.65 6.26 2.30
CA LEU A 64 0.69 5.16 2.47
C LEU A 64 -0.64 5.40 1.74
N LEU A 65 -1.11 6.65 1.69
CA LEU A 65 -2.31 6.99 0.91
C LEU A 65 -2.07 6.95 -0.60
N LYS A 66 -0.82 7.08 -1.08
CA LYS A 66 -0.52 6.89 -2.50
C LYS A 66 -0.71 5.45 -2.92
N GLU A 67 -0.35 4.47 -2.08
CA GLU A 67 -0.60 3.05 -2.37
C GLU A 67 -2.10 2.77 -2.59
N VAL A 68 -2.98 3.51 -1.91
CA VAL A 68 -4.43 3.46 -2.15
C VAL A 68 -4.80 3.96 -3.55
N ALA A 69 -4.11 4.96 -4.07
CA ALA A 69 -4.32 5.43 -5.44
C ALA A 69 -3.79 4.40 -6.47
N GLU A 70 -2.70 3.71 -6.17
CA GLU A 70 -2.15 2.64 -7.01
C GLU A 70 -3.07 1.41 -7.11
N LEU A 71 -4.09 1.27 -6.25
CA LEU A 71 -5.13 0.26 -6.41
C LEU A 71 -5.85 0.34 -7.75
N GLU A 72 -5.98 1.54 -8.33
CA GLU A 72 -6.62 1.74 -9.63
C GLU A 72 -5.74 1.29 -10.80
N ASP A 73 -4.41 1.39 -10.67
CA ASP A 73 -3.49 1.02 -11.76
C ASP A 73 -3.48 -0.50 -11.96
N PRO A 74 -3.83 -1.02 -13.16
CA PRO A 74 -3.70 -2.45 -13.44
C PRO A 74 -2.25 -2.96 -13.39
N ALA A 75 -1.24 -2.09 -13.44
CA ALA A 75 0.17 -2.45 -13.34
C ALA A 75 0.64 -2.80 -11.93
N THR A 76 -0.05 -2.30 -10.92
CA THR A 76 0.23 -2.63 -9.53
C THR A 76 0.06 -4.14 -9.32
N PRO A 77 1.08 -4.83 -8.80
CA PRO A 77 1.04 -6.27 -8.55
C PRO A 77 -0.14 -6.67 -7.65
N LEU A 78 -0.64 -7.89 -7.86
CA LEU A 78 -1.80 -8.39 -7.12
C LEU A 78 -1.55 -8.45 -5.62
N GLU A 79 -0.33 -8.82 -5.20
CA GLU A 79 0.10 -8.88 -3.81
C GLU A 79 0.01 -7.52 -3.11
N GLU A 80 0.50 -6.46 -3.74
CA GLU A 80 0.46 -5.10 -3.21
C GLU A 80 -0.99 -4.63 -3.06
N LYS A 81 -1.84 -4.90 -4.07
CA LYS A 81 -3.27 -4.59 -3.97
C LYS A 81 -3.95 -5.30 -2.81
N LEU A 82 -3.67 -6.59 -2.63
CA LEU A 82 -4.29 -7.38 -1.56
C LEU A 82 -3.83 -6.90 -0.18
N ASP A 83 -2.56 -6.53 -0.02
CA ASP A 83 -2.00 -6.01 1.23
C ASP A 83 -2.62 -4.65 1.58
N THR A 84 -2.66 -3.70 0.62
CA THR A 84 -3.34 -2.41 0.79
C THR A 84 -4.82 -2.58 1.11
N LEU A 85 -5.53 -3.53 0.48
CA LEU A 85 -6.94 -3.81 0.81
C LEU A 85 -7.10 -4.40 2.21
N GLY A 86 -6.16 -5.25 2.66
CA GLY A 86 -6.11 -5.76 4.02
C GLY A 86 -5.97 -4.64 5.03
N TRP A 87 -5.03 -3.73 4.81
CA TRP A 87 -4.83 -2.52 5.62
C TRP A 87 -6.09 -1.64 5.70
N ILE A 88 -6.85 -1.49 4.61
CA ILE A 88 -8.05 -0.64 4.56
C ILE A 88 -9.27 -1.29 5.22
N PHE A 89 -9.51 -2.59 4.97
CA PHE A 89 -10.77 -3.26 5.30
C PHE A 89 -10.68 -4.27 6.44
N THR A 90 -9.54 -4.93 6.60
CA THR A 90 -9.37 -6.04 7.55
C THR A 90 -8.76 -5.54 8.86
N GLU A 91 -7.87 -4.55 8.82
CA GLU A 91 -7.19 -4.02 10.01
C GLU A 91 -7.99 -2.95 10.78
N ARG A 92 -9.32 -3.03 10.79
CA ARG A 92 -10.19 -1.99 11.41
C ARG A 92 -9.98 -1.80 12.90
N GLU A 93 -9.56 -2.84 13.61
CA GLU A 93 -9.24 -2.77 15.04
C GLU A 93 -8.07 -1.82 15.32
N LYS A 94 -7.24 -1.57 14.30
CA LYS A 94 -6.09 -0.66 14.36
C LYS A 94 -6.45 0.76 13.94
N ASP A 95 -7.71 1.10 13.65
CA ASP A 95 -8.09 2.44 13.16
C ASP A 95 -7.62 3.57 14.10
N SER A 96 -7.42 3.32 15.39
CA SER A 96 -6.90 4.29 16.37
C SER A 96 -5.38 4.40 16.46
N VAL A 97 -4.60 3.50 15.84
CA VAL A 97 -3.12 3.48 15.95
C VAL A 97 -2.47 4.38 14.88
N PRO A 98 -1.24 4.88 15.09
CA PRO A 98 -0.51 5.64 14.07
C PRO A 98 -0.38 4.86 12.77
N PHE A 99 -0.41 5.55 11.62
CA PHE A 99 -0.34 4.95 10.28
C PHE A 99 -1.49 3.97 9.92
N SER A 100 -2.57 3.94 10.71
CA SER A 100 -3.82 3.33 10.27
C SER A 100 -4.41 4.10 9.09
N PHE A 101 -5.22 3.44 8.27
CA PHE A 101 -5.90 4.09 7.15
C PHE A 101 -6.67 5.36 7.58
N VAL A 102 -7.40 5.29 8.69
CA VAL A 102 -8.17 6.42 9.23
C VAL A 102 -7.24 7.56 9.69
N ASN A 103 -6.15 7.24 10.40
CA ASN A 103 -5.22 8.25 10.85
C ASN A 103 -4.44 8.87 9.69
N CYS A 104 -4.09 8.11 8.65
CA CYS A 104 -3.49 8.65 7.44
C CYS A 104 -4.39 9.70 6.78
N LEU A 105 -5.69 9.40 6.59
CA LEU A 105 -6.65 10.37 6.06
C LEU A 105 -6.75 11.63 6.92
N ARG A 106 -6.81 11.46 8.25
CA ARG A 106 -6.92 12.58 9.20
C ARG A 106 -5.67 13.46 9.18
N VAL A 107 -4.47 12.87 9.28
CA VAL A 107 -3.20 13.60 9.33
C VAL A 107 -2.95 14.34 8.02
N VAL A 108 -3.12 13.65 6.89
CA VAL A 108 -2.85 14.24 5.56
C VAL A 108 -3.89 15.31 5.20
N GLY A 109 -5.15 15.16 5.63
CA GLY A 109 -6.19 16.15 5.35
C GLY A 109 -6.19 17.37 6.27
N CYS A 110 -5.68 17.23 7.50
CA CYS A 110 -5.67 18.30 8.50
C CYS A 110 -4.30 18.97 8.69
N SER A 111 -3.20 18.39 8.20
CA SER A 111 -1.87 18.95 8.38
C SER A 111 -1.53 20.01 7.33
N PRO A 112 -1.03 21.21 7.72
CA PRO A 112 -0.54 22.20 6.77
C PRO A 112 0.79 21.79 6.11
N LEU A 113 1.46 20.75 6.63
CA LEU A 113 2.70 20.19 6.08
C LEU A 113 2.44 19.11 5.02
N SER A 114 1.16 18.80 4.76
CA SER A 114 0.76 17.82 3.77
C SER A 114 1.11 18.28 2.35
N PRO A 115 1.56 17.38 1.46
CA PRO A 115 1.76 17.70 0.05
C PRO A 115 0.49 18.08 -0.71
N ILE A 116 -0.69 17.79 -0.16
CA ILE A 116 -1.99 18.12 -0.75
C ILE A 116 -2.61 19.36 -0.10
N ALA A 117 -3.53 20.01 -0.80
CA ALA A 117 -4.30 21.10 -0.24
C ALA A 117 -5.09 20.62 0.99
N TYR A 118 -5.15 21.47 2.02
CA TYR A 118 -5.94 21.21 3.22
C TYR A 118 -7.39 20.87 2.85
N CYS A 119 -7.85 19.68 3.24
CA CYS A 119 -9.19 19.18 2.93
C CYS A 119 -10.03 18.90 4.20
N GLY A 120 -9.48 19.16 5.39
CA GLY A 120 -10.20 19.06 6.65
C GLY A 120 -10.44 17.62 7.12
N LEU A 121 -11.51 17.41 7.88
CA LEU A 121 -11.90 16.07 8.35
C LEU A 121 -12.53 15.28 7.20
N VAL A 122 -11.83 14.24 6.77
CA VAL A 122 -12.25 13.32 5.71
C VAL A 122 -13.02 12.14 6.31
N ASP A 123 -14.19 11.80 5.76
CA ASP A 123 -14.94 10.60 6.15
C ASP A 123 -14.27 9.33 5.60
N ALA A 124 -13.67 8.55 6.50
CA ALA A 124 -12.99 7.31 6.13
C ALA A 124 -13.96 6.23 5.61
N GLU A 125 -15.21 6.21 6.06
CA GLU A 125 -16.18 5.21 5.60
C GLU A 125 -16.69 5.53 4.20
N GLU A 126 -16.82 6.81 3.85
CA GLU A 126 -17.13 7.23 2.48
C GLU A 126 -16.03 6.75 1.51
N ILE A 127 -14.76 6.92 1.88
CA ILE A 127 -13.63 6.47 1.06
C ILE A 127 -13.61 4.94 0.97
N ARG A 128 -13.78 4.22 2.08
CA ARG A 128 -13.91 2.75 2.08
C ARG A 128 -15.03 2.29 1.15
N LEU A 129 -16.18 2.95 1.16
CA LEU A 129 -17.29 2.61 0.29
C LEU A 129 -16.96 2.85 -1.18
N ARG A 130 -16.28 3.96 -1.51
CA ARG A 130 -15.81 4.25 -2.87
C ARG A 130 -14.81 3.20 -3.35
N ILE A 131 -13.86 2.81 -2.50
CA ILE A 131 -12.87 1.76 -2.81
C ILE A 131 -13.63 0.45 -3.05
N ARG A 132 -14.48 0.02 -2.12
CA ARG A 132 -15.24 -1.24 -2.19
C ARG A 132 -16.03 -1.38 -3.51
N ARG A 133 -16.59 -0.29 -4.04
CA ARG A 133 -17.32 -0.30 -5.33
C ARG A 133 -16.42 -0.59 -6.53
N ASN A 134 -15.14 -0.20 -6.47
CA ASN A 134 -14.21 -0.31 -7.61
C ASN A 134 -13.27 -1.51 -7.52
N VAL A 135 -13.02 -2.06 -6.33
CA VAL A 135 -12.09 -3.19 -6.09
C VAL A 135 -12.26 -4.34 -7.09
N LYS A 136 -13.50 -4.77 -7.34
CA LYS A 136 -13.75 -5.87 -8.28
C LYS A 136 -13.22 -5.54 -9.69
N ALA A 137 -13.47 -4.33 -10.18
CA ALA A 137 -13.03 -3.92 -11.51
C ALA A 137 -11.50 -3.83 -11.57
N TRP A 138 -10.88 -3.24 -10.54
CA TRP A 138 -9.42 -3.11 -10.45
C TRP A 138 -8.70 -4.45 -10.37
N LEU A 139 -9.21 -5.40 -9.58
CA LEU A 139 -8.62 -6.73 -9.47
C LEU A 139 -8.75 -7.51 -10.78
N LEU A 140 -9.89 -7.43 -11.46
CA LEU A 140 -10.06 -8.07 -12.77
C LEU A 140 -9.10 -7.50 -13.81
N ALA A 141 -8.96 -6.17 -13.87
CA ALA A 141 -8.03 -5.51 -14.79
C ALA A 141 -6.56 -5.89 -14.52
N THR A 142 -6.19 -6.07 -13.26
CA THR A 142 -4.87 -6.61 -12.89
C THR A 142 -4.72 -8.06 -13.30
N LEU A 143 -5.72 -8.91 -13.02
CA LEU A 143 -5.69 -10.34 -13.36
C LEU A 143 -5.58 -10.61 -14.87
N GLU A 144 -6.18 -9.78 -15.72
CA GLU A 144 -6.06 -9.88 -17.19
C GLU A 144 -4.61 -9.84 -17.69
N ARG A 145 -3.69 -9.27 -16.91
CA ARG A 145 -2.26 -9.20 -17.25
C ARG A 145 -1.47 -10.44 -16.81
N TYR A 146 -2.05 -11.28 -15.95
CA TYR A 146 -1.41 -12.50 -15.47
C TYR A 146 -1.69 -13.68 -16.40
N PRO A 147 -0.82 -14.71 -16.42
CA PRO A 147 -1.06 -15.93 -17.18
C PRO A 147 -2.41 -16.60 -16.82
N PRO A 148 -3.08 -17.29 -17.77
CA PRO A 148 -4.39 -17.90 -17.55
C PRO A 148 -4.47 -18.83 -16.33
N TRP A 149 -3.39 -19.56 -16.02
CA TRP A 149 -3.34 -20.45 -14.87
C TRP A 149 -3.42 -19.68 -13.53
N VAL A 150 -2.87 -18.47 -13.46
CA VAL A 150 -2.97 -17.59 -12.27
C VAL A 150 -4.40 -17.09 -12.14
N GLN A 151 -4.99 -16.64 -13.25
CA GLN A 151 -6.38 -16.16 -13.27
C GLN A 151 -7.33 -17.25 -12.77
N GLU A 152 -7.20 -18.48 -13.29
CA GLU A 152 -8.01 -19.61 -12.87
C GLU A 152 -7.77 -19.97 -11.40
N ALA A 153 -6.52 -19.99 -10.93
CA ALA A 153 -6.21 -20.28 -9.54
C ALA A 153 -6.83 -19.27 -8.57
N VAL A 154 -6.75 -17.97 -8.88
CA VAL A 154 -7.34 -16.90 -8.08
C VAL A 154 -8.87 -16.98 -8.08
N MET A 155 -9.49 -17.23 -9.24
CA MET A 155 -10.96 -17.37 -9.34
C MET A 155 -11.49 -18.61 -8.63
N ARG A 156 -10.73 -19.72 -8.67
CA ARG A 156 -11.16 -21.02 -8.13
C ARG A 156 -10.92 -21.14 -6.63
N ASN A 157 -9.85 -20.56 -6.10
CA ASN A 157 -9.49 -20.68 -4.69
C ASN A 157 -8.78 -19.44 -4.14
N PRO A 158 -9.52 -18.36 -3.83
CA PRO A 158 -8.94 -17.11 -3.32
C PRO A 158 -8.26 -17.29 -1.96
N GLU A 159 -8.83 -18.09 -1.05
CA GLU A 159 -8.25 -18.35 0.28
C GLU A 159 -6.89 -19.06 0.22
N TRP A 160 -6.67 -19.85 -0.83
CA TRP A 160 -5.37 -20.49 -1.05
C TRP A 160 -4.32 -19.48 -1.48
N VAL A 161 -4.68 -18.52 -2.34
CA VAL A 161 -3.79 -17.43 -2.76
C VAL A 161 -3.41 -16.57 -1.57
N GLU A 162 -4.38 -16.19 -0.75
CA GLU A 162 -4.16 -15.44 0.50
C GLU A 162 -3.15 -16.15 1.41
N ARG A 163 -3.31 -17.45 1.66
CA ARG A 163 -2.38 -18.24 2.50
C ARG A 163 -0.96 -18.31 1.94
N HIS A 164 -0.78 -18.25 0.63
CA HIS A 164 0.54 -18.25 0.01
C HIS A 164 1.18 -16.86 0.07
N LEU A 165 0.40 -15.81 -0.20
CA LEU A 165 0.86 -14.42 -0.10
C LEU A 165 1.21 -14.03 1.34
N ALA A 166 0.44 -14.51 2.33
CA ALA A 166 0.76 -14.30 3.75
C ALA A 166 2.09 -14.92 4.17
N LYS A 167 2.54 -15.99 3.49
CA LYS A 167 3.83 -16.65 3.75
C LYS A 167 4.96 -16.06 2.93
N ASN A 168 4.69 -15.70 1.68
CA ASN A 168 5.64 -15.07 0.77
C ASN A 168 4.89 -14.10 -0.15
N PRO A 169 5.04 -12.77 0.04
CA PRO A 169 4.35 -11.79 -0.78
C PRO A 169 4.80 -11.81 -2.24
N GLN A 170 6.03 -12.27 -2.53
CA GLN A 170 6.55 -12.40 -3.90
C GLN A 170 6.23 -13.74 -4.56
N TRP A 171 5.45 -14.61 -3.91
CA TRP A 171 5.24 -15.98 -4.34
C TRP A 171 4.66 -16.08 -5.76
N ILE A 172 3.70 -15.22 -6.13
CA ILE A 172 3.12 -15.22 -7.49
C ILE A 172 4.20 -14.93 -8.53
N ASN A 173 5.03 -13.92 -8.31
CA ASN A 173 6.12 -13.56 -9.22
C ASN A 173 7.20 -14.64 -9.30
N GLU A 174 7.46 -15.35 -8.21
CA GLU A 174 8.32 -16.54 -8.22
C GLU A 174 7.71 -17.68 -9.04
N GLN A 175 6.42 -17.98 -8.88
CA GLN A 175 5.78 -19.05 -9.65
C GLN A 175 5.74 -18.74 -11.15
N ILE A 176 5.47 -17.49 -11.53
CA ILE A 176 5.51 -17.07 -12.93
C ILE A 176 6.91 -17.25 -13.52
N ARG A 177 7.96 -16.87 -12.79
CA ARG A 177 9.35 -17.09 -13.21
C ARG A 177 9.69 -18.57 -13.35
N ARG A 178 9.24 -19.42 -12.41
CA ARG A 178 9.45 -20.88 -12.47
C ARG A 178 8.74 -21.50 -13.67
N TYR A 179 7.48 -21.16 -13.90
CA TYR A 179 6.73 -21.65 -15.06
C TYR A 179 7.32 -21.17 -16.39
N ALA A 180 7.85 -19.94 -16.44
CA ALA A 180 8.55 -19.42 -17.60
C ALA A 180 9.88 -20.16 -17.85
N SER A 181 10.61 -20.55 -16.80
CA SER A 181 11.85 -21.32 -16.92
C SER A 181 11.62 -22.80 -17.22
N GLU A 182 10.50 -23.38 -16.76
CA GLU A 182 10.14 -24.79 -17.02
C GLU A 182 9.44 -24.95 -18.38
N GLY A 183 8.81 -23.89 -18.89
CA GLY A 183 8.18 -23.85 -20.21
C GLY A 183 9.16 -23.90 -21.40
N ASP A 184 10.46 -23.72 -21.16
CA ASP A 184 11.52 -23.81 -22.18
C ASP A 184 12.18 -25.21 -22.24
N LEU A 185 11.69 -26.18 -21.45
CA LEU A 185 12.17 -27.58 -21.47
C LEU A 185 11.36 -28.51 -22.39
N PHE A 186 10.34 -27.98 -23.07
CA PHE A 186 9.50 -28.73 -24.02
C PHE A 186 9.25 -28.00 -25.36
N ALA A 187 10.07 -26.99 -25.70
CA ALA A 187 10.11 -26.37 -27.02
C ALA A 187 11.12 -27.06 -27.96
#